data_AF-A0A0F9TF04-F1
#
_entry.id   AF-A0A0F9TF04-F1
#
_cell.length_a   1.000
_cell.length_b   1.000
_cell.length_c   1.000
_cell.angle_alpha   90.00
_cell.angle_beta   90.00
_cell.angle_gamma   90.00
#
_symmetry.space_group_name_H-M   'P 1'
#
loop_
_entity.id
_entity.type
_entity.pdbx_description
1 polymer ?
#
loop_
_entity_poly.entity_id
_entity_poly.type
_entity_poly.pdbx_seq_one_letter_code
_entity_poly.pdbx_strand_id
1 'polypeptide(L)'
;MYSGQQTTNSRWGLVSGPQLNLFERYQGLPDLSCLGLLGHAVGHAGESIQTPYPHTLLVAITAASTVTQALCDVEKPVGGNTSLSLFTLMIANSGERKSSLIKYFFRPIREAETFAEEDYKALLNKWEQEIHIWDLQRKVLEKALSSVIRQDLKSSMEE
;
A
#
# COMPACT_ATOMS: atom_id res chain seq x y z
N MET A 1 24.18 -51.04 -18.27
CA MET A 1 22.84 -50.63 -18.74
C MET A 1 22.59 -49.21 -18.28
N TYR A 2 22.57 -48.29 -19.25
CA TYR A 2 22.18 -46.87 -19.24
C TYR A 2 22.43 -46.04 -17.96
N SER A 3 23.65 -45.50 -17.88
CA SER A 3 23.91 -44.18 -17.31
C SER A 3 23.32 -43.14 -18.27
N GLY A 4 22.26 -42.45 -17.84
CA GLY A 4 21.69 -41.30 -18.54
C GLY A 4 21.39 -40.19 -17.55
N GLN A 5 22.41 -39.43 -17.15
CA GLN A 5 22.17 -38.14 -16.49
C GLN A 5 21.59 -37.20 -17.56
N GLN A 6 20.27 -37.03 -17.53
CA GLN A 6 19.62 -35.97 -18.29
C GLN A 6 20.03 -34.64 -17.67
N THR A 7 20.99 -33.97 -18.31
CA THR A 7 21.23 -32.54 -18.10
C THR A 7 20.03 -31.78 -18.64
N THR A 8 19.06 -31.49 -17.78
CA THR A 8 18.00 -30.54 -18.11
C THR A 8 18.64 -29.16 -18.12
N ASN A 9 19.01 -28.70 -19.32
CA ASN A 9 19.30 -27.29 -19.53
C ASN A 9 18.05 -26.51 -19.11
N SER A 10 18.16 -25.71 -18.06
CA SER A 10 17.18 -24.68 -17.81
C SER A 10 17.05 -23.83 -19.07
N ARG A 11 15.84 -23.35 -19.38
CA ARG A 11 15.56 -22.43 -20.51
C ARG A 11 16.49 -21.20 -20.55
N TRP A 12 17.28 -20.99 -19.50
CA TRP A 12 18.08 -19.80 -19.22
C TRP A 12 19.58 -20.08 -18.99
N GLY A 13 20.10 -21.27 -19.33
CA GLY A 13 21.55 -21.52 -19.38
C GLY A 13 22.30 -21.46 -18.05
N LEU A 14 21.58 -21.43 -16.91
CA LEU A 14 22.18 -21.53 -15.58
C LEU A 14 22.49 -22.99 -15.27
N VAL A 15 23.64 -23.23 -14.61
CA VAL A 15 24.03 -24.55 -14.09
C VAL A 15 22.92 -25.03 -13.16
N SER A 16 22.28 -26.14 -13.55
CA SER A 16 21.19 -26.78 -12.81
C SER A 16 21.72 -27.37 -11.49
N GLY A 17 21.95 -26.52 -10.49
CA GLY A 17 22.00 -26.97 -9.10
C GLY A 17 20.67 -27.63 -8.71
N PRO A 18 20.62 -28.42 -7.62
CA PRO A 18 19.37 -29.02 -7.18
C PRO A 18 18.32 -27.90 -7.06
N GLN A 19 17.20 -28.05 -7.78
CA GLN A 19 16.08 -27.13 -7.65
C GLN A 19 15.46 -27.36 -6.27
N LEU A 20 16.06 -26.76 -5.24
CA LEU A 20 15.46 -26.70 -3.92
C LEU A 20 14.11 -26.02 -4.10
N ASN A 21 13.05 -26.69 -3.67
CA ASN A 21 11.72 -26.09 -3.67
C ASN A 21 11.72 -24.89 -2.70
N LEU A 22 10.69 -24.04 -2.79
CA LEU A 22 10.62 -22.81 -1.98
C LEU A 22 10.79 -23.09 -0.47
N PHE A 23 10.28 -24.22 0.00
CA PHE A 23 10.32 -24.65 1.40
C PHE A 23 11.69 -25.19 1.82
N GLU A 24 12.45 -25.77 0.89
CA GLU A 24 13.82 -26.24 1.12
C GLU A 24 14.84 -25.10 1.08
N ARG A 25 14.53 -23.99 0.40
CA ARG A 25 15.42 -22.82 0.33
C ARG A 25 15.48 -22.02 1.63
N TYR A 26 14.41 -22.01 2.40
CA TYR A 26 14.28 -21.20 3.61
C TYR A 26 13.93 -22.09 4.80
N GLN A 27 14.93 -22.78 5.35
CA GLN A 27 14.74 -23.74 6.46
C GLN A 27 14.59 -23.11 7.85
N GLY A 28 14.30 -21.81 7.94
CA GLY A 28 14.13 -21.16 9.23
C GLY A 28 13.72 -19.70 9.09
N LEU A 29 13.30 -19.12 10.22
CA LEU A 29 13.16 -17.68 10.33
C LEU A 29 14.56 -17.04 10.35
N PRO A 30 14.70 -15.80 9.85
CA PRO A 30 15.96 -15.08 9.95
C PRO A 30 16.37 -14.88 11.42
N ASP A 31 17.66 -14.69 11.68
CA ASP A 31 18.10 -14.24 13.00
C ASP A 31 17.69 -12.77 13.21
N LEU A 32 17.17 -12.43 14.39
CA LEU A 32 16.81 -11.06 14.72
C LEU A 32 18.02 -10.12 14.64
N SER A 33 19.20 -10.61 15.00
CA SER A 33 20.44 -9.82 15.00
C SER A 33 20.81 -9.31 13.61
N CYS A 34 20.43 -10.02 12.54
CA CYS A 34 20.76 -9.62 11.17
C CYS A 34 19.78 -8.58 10.59
N LEU A 35 18.66 -8.31 11.27
CA LEU A 35 17.63 -7.37 10.82
C LEU A 35 17.81 -5.95 11.39
N GLY A 36 18.87 -5.70 12.15
CA GLY A 36 19.18 -4.38 12.70
C GLY A 36 18.02 -3.80 13.52
N LEU A 37 17.63 -2.55 13.23
CA LEU A 37 16.55 -1.86 13.94
C LEU A 37 15.22 -2.62 13.90
N LEU A 38 14.88 -3.24 12.77
CA LEU A 38 13.68 -4.06 12.64
C LEU A 38 13.75 -5.28 13.58
N GLY A 39 14.92 -5.91 13.67
CA GLY A 39 15.18 -7.01 14.59
C GLY A 39 14.95 -6.61 16.05
N HIS A 40 15.50 -5.48 16.47
CA HIS A 40 15.28 -4.95 17.83
C HIS A 40 13.80 -4.66 18.10
N ALA A 41 13.09 -4.05 17.15
CA ALA A 41 11.67 -3.76 17.28
C ALA A 41 10.82 -5.03 17.41
N VAL A 42 11.16 -6.07 16.62
CA VAL A 42 10.49 -7.38 16.69
C VAL A 42 10.80 -8.07 18.01
N GLY A 43 12.05 -8.09 18.48
CA GLY A 43 12.40 -8.66 19.78
C GLY A 43 11.62 -8.01 20.92
N HIS A 44 11.66 -6.67 21.00
CA HIS A 44 10.99 -5.91 22.04
C HIS A 44 9.45 -6.08 22.00
N ALA A 45 8.85 -6.05 20.81
CA ALA A 45 7.41 -6.26 20.67
C ALA A 45 6.99 -7.69 21.07
N GLY A 46 7.80 -8.69 20.72
CA GLY A 46 7.57 -10.09 21.09
C GLY A 46 7.60 -10.30 22.60
N GLU A 47 8.61 -9.74 23.27
CA GLU A 47 8.76 -9.77 24.73
C GLU A 47 7.64 -9.00 25.45
N SER A 48 7.30 -7.81 24.97
CA SER A 48 6.28 -6.97 25.60
C SER A 48 4.86 -7.54 25.47
N ILE A 49 4.51 -8.08 24.29
CA ILE A 49 3.15 -8.57 23.98
C ILE A 49 3.03 -10.07 24.29
N GLN A 50 4.14 -10.77 24.57
CA GLN A 50 4.20 -12.20 24.83
C GLN A 50 3.64 -13.01 23.66
N THR A 51 4.19 -12.78 22.48
CA THR A 51 3.73 -13.39 21.21
C THR A 51 4.88 -14.11 20.50
N PRO A 52 4.63 -15.24 19.81
CA PRO A 52 5.68 -15.97 19.09
C PRO A 52 6.43 -15.09 18.09
N TYR A 53 7.74 -15.29 18.00
CA TYR A 53 8.63 -14.61 17.07
C TYR A 53 8.10 -14.53 15.62
N PRO A 54 7.66 -15.64 14.98
CA PRO A 54 7.14 -15.57 13.60
C PRO A 54 5.95 -14.62 13.42
N HIS A 55 5.06 -14.52 14.40
CA HIS A 55 3.92 -13.62 14.32
C HIS A 55 4.39 -12.17 14.36
N THR A 56 5.26 -11.85 15.31
CA THR A 56 5.81 -10.51 15.50
C THR A 56 6.58 -10.05 14.27
N LEU A 57 7.41 -10.93 13.70
CA LEU A 57 8.13 -10.65 12.47
C LEU A 57 7.17 -10.39 11.31
N LEU A 58 6.16 -11.25 11.12
CA LEU A 58 5.17 -11.11 10.05
C LEU A 58 4.47 -9.76 10.11
N VAL A 59 3.98 -9.34 11.28
CA VAL A 59 3.30 -8.05 11.43
C VAL A 59 4.25 -6.87 11.20
N ALA A 60 5.49 -6.97 11.68
CA ALA A 60 6.48 -5.91 11.51
C ALA A 60 6.84 -5.70 10.03
N ILE A 61 7.02 -6.78 9.25
CA ILE A 61 7.30 -6.65 7.82
C ILE A 61 6.08 -6.14 7.04
N THR A 62 4.86 -6.48 7.44
CA THR A 62 3.64 -5.91 6.84
C THR A 62 3.56 -4.41 7.08
N ALA A 63 3.84 -3.96 8.31
CA ALA A 63 3.85 -2.53 8.64
C ALA A 63 4.95 -1.79 7.85
N ALA A 64 6.15 -2.37 7.79
CA ALA A 64 7.27 -1.82 7.03
C ALA A 64 6.97 -1.71 5.53
N SER A 65 6.40 -2.78 4.94
CA SER A 65 5.93 -2.77 3.55
C SER A 65 4.89 -1.67 3.31
N THR A 66 3.92 -1.53 4.21
CA THR A 66 2.85 -0.53 4.09
C THR A 66 3.40 0.91 4.00
N VAL A 67 4.43 1.23 4.78
CA VAL A 67 5.03 2.58 4.77
C VAL A 67 6.06 2.81 3.66
N THR A 68 6.65 1.74 3.12
CA THR A 68 7.73 1.83 2.11
C THR A 68 7.27 1.52 0.69
N GLN A 69 6.08 0.94 0.48
CA GLN A 69 5.59 0.52 -0.83
C GLN A 69 5.46 1.64 -1.87
N ALA A 70 5.35 2.89 -1.42
CA ALA A 70 5.32 4.07 -2.30
C ALA A 70 6.71 4.69 -2.56
N LEU A 71 7.74 4.24 -1.84
CA LEU A 71 9.08 4.85 -1.87
C LEU A 71 10.02 4.14 -2.83
N CYS A 72 9.89 2.82 -2.98
CA CYS A 72 10.81 2.01 -3.76
C CYS A 72 10.09 0.91 -4.53
N ASP A 73 10.58 0.65 -5.74
CA ASP A 73 10.30 -0.56 -6.50
C ASP A 73 11.47 -1.55 -6.36
N VAL A 74 11.19 -2.83 -6.52
CA VAL A 74 12.19 -3.91 -6.58
C VAL A 74 12.18 -4.58 -7.94
N GLU A 75 13.38 -4.92 -8.42
CA GLU A 75 13.53 -5.65 -9.67
C GLU A 75 13.40 -7.15 -9.44
N LYS A 76 12.55 -7.81 -10.23
CA LYS A 76 12.41 -9.26 -10.17
C LYS A 76 13.64 -9.94 -10.76
N PRO A 77 14.05 -11.13 -10.28
CA PRO A 77 15.18 -11.88 -10.85
C PRO A 77 15.06 -12.20 -12.35
N VAL A 78 13.84 -12.21 -12.90
CA VAL A 78 13.54 -12.50 -14.32
C VAL A 78 13.39 -11.19 -15.13
N GLY A 79 13.66 -10.04 -14.51
CA GLY A 79 13.47 -8.71 -15.07
C GLY A 79 12.10 -8.10 -14.78
N GLY A 80 12.07 -6.77 -14.80
CA GLY A 80 10.89 -5.95 -14.58
C GLY A 80 10.65 -5.60 -13.11
N ASN A 81 10.13 -4.40 -12.88
CA ASN A 81 9.91 -3.85 -11.56
C ASN A 81 8.61 -4.38 -10.94
N THR A 82 8.59 -4.45 -9.62
CA THR A 82 7.40 -4.72 -8.80
C THR A 82 7.47 -3.88 -7.52
N SER A 83 6.32 -3.55 -6.95
CA SER A 83 6.26 -2.80 -5.69
C SER A 83 6.68 -3.67 -4.49
N LEU A 84 7.08 -3.02 -3.40
CA LEU A 84 7.27 -3.63 -2.07
C LEU A 84 5.96 -4.01 -1.37
N SER A 85 4.80 -3.81 -2.00
CA SER A 85 3.48 -4.16 -1.44
C SER A 85 3.39 -5.64 -1.05
N LEU A 86 3.07 -5.90 0.21
CA LEU A 86 2.94 -7.24 0.79
C LEU A 86 1.53 -7.48 1.31
N PHE A 87 0.89 -8.56 0.84
CA PHE A 87 -0.34 -9.08 1.44
C PHE A 87 -0.01 -10.23 2.39
N THR A 88 -0.35 -10.08 3.67
CA THR A 88 -0.07 -11.09 4.71
C THR A 88 -1.34 -11.62 5.35
N LEU A 89 -1.39 -12.95 5.57
CA LEU A 89 -2.47 -13.62 6.28
C LEU A 89 -1.91 -14.30 7.54
N MET A 90 -2.47 -13.98 8.71
CA MET A 90 -2.12 -14.61 9.99
C MET A 90 -3.29 -15.44 10.53
N ILE A 91 -3.14 -16.77 10.47
CA ILE A 91 -4.05 -17.72 11.11
C ILE A 91 -3.52 -18.04 12.50
N ALA A 92 -4.38 -17.93 13.51
CA ALA A 92 -4.01 -18.07 14.92
C ALA A 92 -5.29 -18.23 15.77
N ASN A 93 -5.22 -18.82 16.95
CA ASN A 93 -6.41 -18.99 17.79
C ASN A 93 -6.80 -17.69 18.53
N SER A 94 -8.00 -17.70 19.13
CA SER A 94 -8.41 -16.64 20.05
C SER A 94 -7.45 -16.59 21.24
N GLY A 95 -7.04 -15.39 21.65
CA GLY A 95 -6.07 -15.20 22.73
C GLY A 95 -4.60 -15.16 22.31
N GLU A 96 -4.25 -15.49 21.06
CA GLU A 96 -2.86 -15.45 20.54
C GLU A 96 -2.35 -14.03 20.23
N ARG A 97 -2.92 -13.01 20.89
CA ARG A 97 -2.47 -11.61 20.90
C ARG A 97 -2.32 -10.94 19.53
N LYS A 98 -2.91 -11.50 18.46
CA LYS A 98 -2.87 -10.93 17.10
C LYS A 98 -3.27 -9.46 17.04
N SER A 99 -4.43 -9.12 17.61
CA SER A 99 -4.95 -7.75 17.56
C SER A 99 -4.06 -6.77 18.31
N SER A 100 -3.47 -7.20 19.44
CA SER A 100 -2.51 -6.39 20.20
C SER A 100 -1.24 -6.13 19.40
N LEU A 101 -0.72 -7.16 18.72
CA LEU A 101 0.47 -7.07 17.90
C LEU A 101 0.25 -6.18 16.67
N ILE A 102 -0.85 -6.37 15.95
CA ILE A 102 -1.25 -5.50 14.83
C ILE A 102 -1.37 -4.06 15.32
N LYS A 103 -2.07 -3.83 16.44
CA LYS A 103 -2.21 -2.49 17.02
C LYS A 103 -0.85 -1.85 17.36
N TYR A 104 0.10 -2.62 17.91
CA TYR A 104 1.41 -2.11 18.29
C TYR A 104 2.17 -1.51 17.10
N PHE A 105 2.29 -2.26 16.00
CA PHE A 105 3.03 -1.82 14.82
C PHE A 105 2.24 -0.83 13.94
N PHE A 106 0.91 -0.98 13.84
CA PHE A 106 0.09 -0.13 12.97
C PHE A 106 -0.40 1.16 13.63
N ARG A 107 -0.28 1.33 14.96
CA ARG A 107 -0.68 2.57 15.64
C ARG A 107 -0.16 3.84 14.93
N PRO A 108 1.15 4.01 14.66
CA PRO A 108 1.63 5.22 13.99
C PRO A 108 1.06 5.41 12.58
N ILE A 109 0.82 4.31 11.86
CA ILE A 109 0.19 4.34 10.53
C ILE A 109 -1.26 4.84 10.65
N ARG A 110 -2.03 4.33 11.62
CA ARG A 110 -3.42 4.75 11.87
C ARG A 110 -3.52 6.20 12.33
N GLU A 111 -2.55 6.66 13.13
CA GLU A 111 -2.46 8.07 13.53
C GLU A 111 -2.23 8.95 12.30
N ALA A 112 -1.28 8.59 11.42
CA ALA A 112 -1.04 9.29 10.17
C ALA A 112 -2.27 9.29 9.24
N GLU A 113 -2.97 8.17 9.12
CA GLU A 113 -4.24 8.07 8.36
C GLU A 113 -5.31 9.01 8.93
N THR A 114 -5.39 9.13 10.26
CA THR A 114 -6.37 10.01 10.92
C THR A 114 -6.09 11.48 10.59
N PHE A 115 -4.83 11.91 10.69
CA PHE A 115 -4.44 13.27 10.31
C PHE A 115 -4.71 13.56 8.83
N ALA A 116 -4.37 12.63 7.94
CA ALA A 116 -4.63 12.77 6.51
C ALA A 116 -6.13 12.87 6.19
N GLU A 117 -6.97 12.11 6.91
CA GLU A 117 -8.42 12.15 6.77
C GLU A 117 -9.02 13.50 7.25
N GLU A 118 -8.48 14.06 8.33
CA GLU A 118 -8.88 15.38 8.84
C GLU A 118 -8.54 16.49 7.83
N ASP A 119 -7.32 16.48 7.30
CA ASP A 119 -6.87 17.42 6.26
C ASP A 119 -7.73 17.28 4.99
N TYR A 120 -8.00 16.05 4.57
CA TYR A 120 -8.85 15.76 3.41
C TYR A 120 -10.26 16.31 3.61
N LYS A 121 -10.88 16.11 4.78
CA LYS A 121 -12.21 16.66 5.08
C LYS A 121 -12.24 18.19 5.04
N ALA A 122 -11.20 18.84 5.55
CA ALA A 122 -11.10 20.30 5.50
C ALA A 122 -11.02 20.81 4.06
N LEU A 123 -10.20 20.17 3.21
CA LEU A 123 -10.08 20.46 1.79
C LEU A 123 -11.40 20.22 1.05
N LEU A 124 -12.07 19.11 1.32
CA LEU A 124 -13.34 18.76 0.71
C LEU A 124 -14.42 19.81 1.03
N ASN A 125 -14.57 20.19 2.30
CA ASN A 125 -15.52 21.22 2.72
C ASN A 125 -15.27 22.57 2.03
N LYS A 126 -13.99 22.98 1.91
CA LYS A 126 -13.62 24.21 1.22
C LYS A 126 -13.99 24.13 -0.27
N TRP A 127 -13.64 23.02 -0.91
CA TRP A 127 -13.97 22.79 -2.31
C TRP A 127 -15.48 22.79 -2.55
N GLU A 128 -16.28 22.16 -1.67
CA GLU A 128 -17.74 22.17 -1.74
C GLU A 128 -18.34 23.58 -1.64
N GLN A 129 -17.76 24.44 -0.80
CA GLN A 129 -18.17 25.84 -0.71
C GLN A 129 -17.81 26.62 -1.98
N GLU A 130 -16.58 26.46 -2.47
CA GLU A 130 -16.09 27.14 -3.67
C GLU A 130 -16.89 26.75 -4.92
N ILE A 131 -17.17 25.45 -5.10
CA ILE A 131 -17.95 24.98 -6.24
C ILE A 131 -19.40 25.45 -6.16
N HIS A 132 -19.98 25.55 -4.96
CA HIS A 132 -21.32 26.10 -4.78
C HIS A 132 -21.37 27.59 -5.11
N ILE A 133 -20.41 28.39 -4.64
CA ILE A 133 -20.30 29.82 -4.98
C ILE A 133 -20.12 30.00 -6.49
N TRP A 134 -19.22 29.21 -7.09
CA TRP A 134 -18.98 29.24 -8.52
C TRP A 134 -20.24 28.91 -9.33
N ASP A 135 -21.00 27.89 -8.93
CA ASP A 135 -22.25 27.52 -9.61
C ASP A 135 -23.31 28.63 -9.52
N LEU A 136 -23.41 29.31 -8.38
CA LEU A 136 -24.28 30.49 -8.24
C LEU A 136 -23.86 31.62 -9.17
N GLN A 137 -22.57 31.96 -9.20
CA GLN A 137 -22.03 32.99 -10.09
C GLN A 137 -22.30 32.65 -11.56
N ARG A 138 -22.03 31.41 -11.96
CA ARG A 138 -22.31 30.89 -13.29
C ARG A 138 -23.77 31.07 -13.67
N LYS A 139 -24.70 30.65 -12.81
CA LYS A 139 -26.16 30.79 -13.04
C LYS A 139 -26.59 32.24 -13.21
N VAL A 140 -26.01 33.17 -12.45
CA VAL A 140 -26.31 34.61 -12.58
C VAL A 140 -25.82 35.14 -13.93
N LEU A 141 -24.59 34.80 -14.32
CA LEU A 141 -24.01 35.21 -15.60
C LEU A 141 -24.77 34.62 -16.79
N GLU A 142 -25.14 33.33 -16.72
CA GLU A 142 -25.96 32.67 -17.74
C GLU A 142 -27.32 33.38 -17.91
N LYS A 143 -27.99 33.73 -16.80
CA LYS A 143 -29.24 34.48 -16.85
C LYS A 143 -29.05 35.87 -17.47
N ALA A 144 -28.05 36.62 -17.03
CA ALA A 144 -27.76 37.95 -17.58
C ALA A 144 -27.47 37.87 -19.08
N LEU A 145 -26.61 36.96 -19.51
CA LEU A 145 -26.29 36.74 -20.92
C LEU A 145 -27.54 36.36 -21.72
N SER A 146 -28.35 35.44 -21.20
CA SER A 146 -29.60 35.04 -21.87
C SER A 146 -30.58 36.20 -22.05
N SER A 147 -30.64 37.14 -21.09
CA SER A 147 -31.50 38.32 -21.20
C SER A 147 -31.00 39.31 -22.25
N VAL A 148 -29.68 39.54 -22.32
CA VAL A 148 -29.06 40.41 -23.33
C VAL A 148 -29.26 39.85 -24.73
N ILE A 149 -28.99 38.55 -24.93
CA ILE A 149 -29.20 37.88 -26.23
C ILE A 149 -30.66 38.00 -26.68
N ARG A 150 -31.62 37.84 -25.76
CA ARG A 150 -33.06 38.00 -26.08
C ARG A 150 -33.42 39.43 -26.48
N GLN A 151 -32.84 40.44 -25.83
CA GLN A 151 -33.09 41.84 -26.18
C GLN A 151 -32.50 42.18 -27.56
N ASP A 152 -31.28 41.74 -27.84
CA ASP A 152 -30.57 41.97 -29.11
C ASP A 152 -31.28 41.30 -30.30
N LEU A 153 -31.78 40.06 -30.10
CA LEU A 153 -32.62 39.37 -31.08
C LEU A 153 -33.93 40.13 -31.36
N LYS A 154 -34.53 40.72 -30.32
CA LYS A 154 -35.80 41.46 -30.48
C LYS A 154 -35.59 42.76 -31.25
N SER A 155 -34.53 43.52 -30.94
CA SER A 155 -34.21 44.75 -31.68
C SER A 155 -33.90 44.46 -33.15
N SER A 156 -33.21 43.35 -33.45
CA SER A 156 -32.89 42.94 -34.83
C SER A 156 -34.10 42.45 -35.64
N MET A 157 -35.24 42.18 -35.00
CA MET A 157 -36.49 41.76 -35.66
C MET A 157 -37.51 42.90 -35.84
N GLU A 158 -37.29 44.02 -35.16
CA GLU A 158 -38.13 45.23 -35.26
C GLU A 158 -37.58 46.26 -36.27
N GLU A 159 -36.34 46.08 -36.75
CA GLU A 159 -35.75 46.73 -37.96
C GLU A 159 -36.05 45.93 -39.25
#